data_AF-A0A443S2K1-F1
#
_entry.id   AF-A0A443S2K1-F1
#
_cell.length_a   1.000
_cell.length_b   1.000
_cell.length_c   1.000
_cell.angle_alpha   90.00
_cell.angle_beta   90.00
_cell.angle_gamma   90.00
#
_symmetry.space_group_name_H-M   'P 1'
#
loop_
_entity.id
_entity.type
_entity.pdbx_description
1 polymer ?
#
loop_
_entity_poly.entity_id
_entity_poly.type
_entity_poly.pdbx_seq_one_letter_code
_entity_poly.pdbx_strand_id
1 'polypeptide(L)'
;MWHKKELGYRKASNLGWRHCTFLYNSRIGTCIRFREKVENEDYIYILKLKGSNCFSKIGRFGKYVPVSLGPGYEELIPAVHEIMHSLGVYHTQSR
;
A
#
# COMPACT_ATOMS: atom_id res chain seq x y z
N MET A 1 -8.50 7.33 -9.96
CA MET A 1 -8.22 5.88 -9.90
C MET A 1 -6.83 5.62 -10.49
N TRP A 2 -6.16 4.50 -10.18
CA TRP A 2 -4.90 4.15 -10.83
C TRP A 2 -5.14 3.66 -12.25
N HIS A 3 -4.39 4.18 -13.22
CA HIS A 3 -4.58 3.87 -14.65
C HIS A 3 -3.54 2.87 -15.20
N LYS A 4 -2.50 2.57 -14.42
CA LYS A 4 -1.45 1.61 -14.77
C LYS A 4 -1.61 0.35 -13.93
N LYS A 5 -1.34 -0.81 -14.53
CA LYS A 5 -1.25 -2.10 -13.82
C LYS A 5 0.03 -2.20 -12.99
N GLU A 6 1.04 -1.42 -13.36
CA GLU A 6 2.30 -1.32 -12.63
C GLU A 6 2.30 -0.09 -11.75
N LEU A 7 2.49 -0.30 -10.44
CA LEU A 7 2.44 0.73 -9.41
C LEU A 7 3.79 0.86 -8.73
N GLY A 8 4.30 2.09 -8.70
CA GLY A 8 5.48 2.43 -7.91
C GLY A 8 5.17 2.32 -6.41
N TYR A 9 6.12 1.82 -5.63
CA TYR A 9 6.11 1.95 -4.18
C TYR A 9 7.43 2.49 -3.65
N ARG A 10 7.38 3.15 -2.50
CA ARG A 10 8.55 3.42 -1.65
C ARG A 10 8.24 2.99 -0.24
N LYS A 11 9.25 2.55 0.49
CA LYS A 11 9.14 2.25 1.92
C LYS A 11 9.99 3.21 2.74
N ALA A 12 9.53 3.57 3.92
CA ALA A 12 10.34 4.31 4.89
C ALA A 12 11.57 3.48 5.30
N SER A 13 12.68 4.15 5.59
CA SER A 13 13.97 3.51 5.91
C SER A 13 13.91 2.64 7.17
N ASN A 14 13.03 2.96 8.10
CA ASN A 14 12.80 2.24 9.35
C ASN A 14 11.93 0.98 9.19
N LEU A 15 11.49 0.63 7.98
CA LEU A 15 10.72 -0.58 7.70
C LEU A 15 11.62 -1.72 7.19
N GLY A 16 11.67 -2.82 7.96
CA GLY A 16 12.30 -4.08 7.55
C GLY A 16 11.56 -4.81 6.43
N TRP A 17 12.20 -5.78 5.79
CA TRP A 17 11.65 -6.50 4.62
C TRP A 17 10.35 -7.28 4.87
N ARG A 18 10.10 -7.72 6.12
CA ARG A 18 8.87 -8.44 6.50
C ARG A 18 7.59 -7.65 6.22
N HIS A 19 7.68 -6.32 6.22
CA HIS A 19 6.57 -5.40 5.91
C HIS A 19 6.17 -5.38 4.42
N CYS A 20 6.98 -5.99 3.54
CA CYS A 20 6.85 -5.89 2.08
C CYS A 20 6.53 -7.23 1.41
N THR A 21 6.35 -8.31 2.18
CA THR A 21 6.03 -9.65 1.64
C THR A 21 4.73 -9.65 0.82
N PHE A 22 3.79 -8.75 1.11
CA PHE A 22 2.56 -8.60 0.32
C PHE A 22 2.83 -8.10 -1.11
N LEU A 23 3.86 -7.27 -1.33
CA LEU A 23 4.19 -6.74 -2.66
C LEU A 23 4.52 -7.88 -3.63
N TYR A 24 5.17 -8.92 -3.10
CA TYR A 24 5.48 -10.15 -3.84
C TYR A 24 4.22 -11.00 -4.10
N ASN A 25 3.35 -11.13 -3.09
CA ASN A 25 2.12 -11.93 -3.18
C ASN A 25 1.01 -11.28 -4.02
N SER A 26 1.03 -9.97 -4.25
CA SER A 26 0.06 -9.27 -5.11
C SER A 26 -0.09 -9.87 -6.52
N ARG A 27 0.95 -10.58 -6.99
CA ARG A 27 0.96 -11.31 -8.27
C ARG A 27 -0.02 -12.47 -8.29
N ILE A 28 -0.39 -13.00 -7.13
CA ILE A 28 -1.31 -14.11 -6.95
C ILE A 28 -2.71 -13.49 -6.74
N GLY A 29 -3.62 -13.69 -7.69
CA GLY A 29 -5.02 -13.26 -7.58
C GLY A 29 -5.32 -11.84 -8.10
N THR A 30 -4.33 -11.05 -8.52
CA THR A 30 -4.57 -9.74 -9.15
C THR A 30 -3.68 -9.50 -10.38
N CYS A 31 -4.09 -8.55 -11.23
CA CYS A 31 -3.28 -8.07 -12.36
C CYS A 31 -2.34 -6.90 -12.00
N ILE A 32 -2.32 -6.47 -10.73
CA ILE A 32 -1.49 -5.36 -10.25
C ILE A 32 -0.06 -5.87 -9.98
N ARG A 33 0.93 -5.05 -10.33
CA ARG A 33 2.35 -5.33 -10.14
C ARG A 33 2.98 -4.16 -9.41
N PHE A 34 3.64 -4.44 -8.28
CA PHE A 34 4.39 -3.42 -7.55
C PHE A 34 5.85 -3.41 -7.98
N ARG A 35 6.39 -2.21 -8.20
CA ARG A 35 7.82 -1.98 -8.45
C ARG A 35 8.34 -0.90 -7.53
N GLU A 36 9.61 -0.98 -7.15
CA GLU A 36 10.24 0.12 -6.44
C GLU A 36 10.21 1.37 -7.34
N LYS A 37 9.83 2.51 -6.74
CA LYS A 37 9.49 3.73 -7.47
C LYS A 37 10.68 4.28 -8.27
N VAL A 38 10.41 4.59 -9.53
CA VAL A 38 11.30 5.33 -10.45
C VAL A 38 10.96 6.83 -10.41
N GLU A 39 11.86 7.72 -10.81
CA GLU A 39 11.61 9.16 -10.82
C GLU A 39 10.35 9.55 -11.63
N ASN A 40 9.70 10.63 -11.19
CA ASN A 40 8.50 11.22 -11.82
C ASN A 40 7.23 10.36 -11.88
N GLU A 41 7.17 9.25 -11.15
CA GLU A 41 5.93 8.47 -11.01
C GLU A 41 5.23 8.70 -9.67
N ASP A 42 3.90 8.65 -9.72
CA ASP A 42 3.07 8.56 -8.54
C ASP A 42 3.18 7.16 -7.92
N TYR A 43 3.18 7.10 -6.59
CA TYR A 43 3.53 5.87 -5.89
C TYR A 43 2.79 5.69 -4.57
N ILE A 44 2.78 4.47 -4.07
CA ILE A 44 2.36 4.18 -2.70
C ILE A 44 3.56 4.36 -1.78
N TYR A 45 3.42 5.18 -0.74
CA TYR A 45 4.45 5.35 0.26
C TYR A 45 4.08 4.54 1.51
N ILE A 46 4.84 3.48 1.78
CA ILE A 46 4.66 2.60 2.93
C ILE A 46 5.49 3.17 4.07
N LEU A 47 4.85 3.47 5.20
CA LEU A 47 5.50 4.04 6.38
C LEU A 47 4.88 3.50 7.68
N LYS A 48 5.43 3.92 8.81
CA LYS A 48 4.89 3.65 10.14
C LYS A 48 4.56 4.99 10.80
N LEU A 49 3.28 5.34 10.87
CA LEU A 49 2.84 6.53 11.61
C LEU A 49 2.85 6.22 13.12
N LYS A 50 3.43 7.14 13.92
CA LYS A 50 3.38 7.03 15.38
C LYS A 50 1.93 7.16 15.86
N GLY A 51 1.49 6.24 16.72
CA GLY A 51 0.16 6.28 17.35
C GLY A 51 -1.02 5.83 16.48
N SER A 52 -0.76 5.21 15.32
CA SER A 52 -1.79 4.70 14.40
C SER A 52 -1.72 3.18 14.29
N ASN A 53 -2.88 2.51 14.23
CA ASN A 53 -3.01 1.06 14.07
C ASN A 53 -2.72 0.64 12.62
N CYS A 54 -3.50 1.12 11.65
CA CYS A 54 -3.28 0.98 10.21
C CYS A 54 -4.09 2.06 9.48
N PHE A 55 -3.63 2.52 8.31
CA PHE A 55 -4.35 3.55 7.56
C PHE A 55 -3.88 3.68 6.10
N SER A 56 -4.82 3.89 5.19
CA SER A 56 -4.58 4.42 3.85
C SER A 56 -5.68 5.37 3.42
N LYS A 57 -5.34 6.33 2.56
CA LYS A 57 -6.36 7.04 1.78
C LYS A 57 -6.97 6.11 0.74
N ILE A 58 -8.23 6.38 0.38
CA ILE A 58 -8.94 5.62 -0.66
C ILE A 58 -8.56 6.16 -2.04
N GLY A 59 -7.96 5.30 -2.88
CA GLY A 59 -7.58 5.62 -4.25
C GLY A 59 -6.30 6.47 -4.39
N ARG A 60 -5.95 6.78 -5.65
CA ARG A 60 -4.82 7.65 -6.00
C ARG A 60 -5.07 9.07 -5.51
N PHE A 61 -4.12 9.62 -4.74
CA PHE A 61 -4.20 10.97 -4.19
C PHE A 61 -2.84 11.67 -4.27
N GLY A 62 -2.78 12.82 -4.95
CA GLY A 62 -1.55 13.59 -5.12
C GLY A 62 -0.40 12.79 -5.74
N LYS A 63 0.84 13.15 -5.39
CA LYS A 63 2.07 12.48 -5.85
C LYS A 63 2.30 11.11 -5.20
N TYR A 64 1.78 10.90 -4.00
CA TYR A 64 1.85 9.61 -3.33
C TYR A 64 0.69 9.38 -2.38
N VAL A 65 0.34 8.11 -2.21
CA VAL A 65 -0.66 7.66 -1.24
C VAL A 65 0.06 7.08 -0.03
N PRO A 66 -0.09 7.68 1.17
CA PRO A 66 0.49 7.11 2.38
C PRO A 66 -0.28 5.87 2.82
N VAL A 67 0.44 4.78 3.05
CA VAL A 67 -0.05 3.55 3.67
C VAL A 67 0.74 3.32 4.94
N SER A 68 0.07 3.42 6.08
CA SER A 68 0.65 3.20 7.39
C SER A 68 0.38 1.78 7.85
N LEU A 69 1.45 1.04 8.11
CA LEU A 69 1.40 -0.27 8.76
C LEU A 69 1.93 -0.09 10.20
N GLY A 70 1.01 -0.07 11.17
CA GLY A 70 1.36 0.09 12.57
C GLY A 70 2.01 -1.17 13.18
N PRO A 71 2.53 -1.08 14.42
CA PRO A 71 3.09 -2.23 15.11
C PRO A 71 2.05 -3.34 15.27
N GLY A 72 2.40 -4.58 14.89
CA GLY A 72 1.49 -5.73 14.98
C GLY A 72 0.55 -5.91 13.77
N TYR A 73 0.54 -4.97 12.83
CA TYR A 73 -0.23 -5.05 11.58
C TYR A 73 0.67 -5.21 10.35
N GLU A 74 1.86 -5.75 10.58
CA GLU A 74 2.90 -5.99 9.57
C GLU A 74 2.64 -7.32 8.83
N GLU A 75 1.56 -8.01 9.20
CA GLU A 75 1.08 -9.25 8.62
C GLU A 75 0.43 -9.04 7.24
N LEU A 76 0.33 -10.12 6.47
CA LEU A 76 -0.17 -10.09 5.09
C LEU A 76 -1.57 -9.49 4.99
N ILE A 77 -2.49 -9.87 5.88
CA ILE A 77 -3.91 -9.50 5.81
C ILE A 77 -4.12 -7.98 6.02
N PRO A 78 -3.65 -7.36 7.12
CA PRO A 78 -3.79 -5.91 7.30
C PRO A 78 -3.09 -5.09 6.22
N ALA A 79 -1.91 -5.53 5.77
CA ALA A 79 -1.19 -4.84 4.70
C ALA A 79 -1.97 -4.86 3.38
N VAL A 80 -2.57 -6.00 3.02
CA VAL A 80 -3.43 -6.10 1.83
C VAL A 80 -4.68 -5.22 1.98
N HIS A 81 -5.31 -5.18 3.16
CA HIS A 81 -6.48 -4.34 3.42
C HIS A 81 -6.22 -2.85 3.13
N GLU A 82 -5.14 -2.29 3.68
CA GLU A 82 -4.79 -0.89 3.48
C GLU A 82 -4.36 -0.58 2.04
N ILE A 83 -3.71 -1.54 1.37
CA ILE A 83 -3.37 -1.39 -0.04
C ILE A 83 -4.63 -1.42 -0.91
N MET A 84 -5.61 -2.26 -0.60
CA MET A 84 -6.90 -2.25 -1.31
C MET A 84 -7.59 -0.89 -1.17
N HIS A 85 -7.52 -0.26 0.01
CA HIS A 85 -7.94 1.13 0.15
C HIS A 85 -7.19 2.05 -0.80
N SER A 86 -5.85 1.99 -0.85
CA SER A 86 -5.05 2.80 -1.79
C SER A 86 -5.42 2.59 -3.27
N LEU A 87 -5.95 1.41 -3.62
CA LEU A 87 -6.44 1.10 -4.98
C LEU A 87 -7.84 1.67 -5.26
N GLY A 88 -8.57 2.07 -4.22
CA GLY A 88 -9.92 2.66 -4.33
C GLY A 88 -11.03 1.75 -3.80
N VAL A 89 -10.70 0.67 -3.08
CA VAL A 89 -11.70 -0.23 -2.49
C VAL A 89 -12.20 0.35 -1.17
N TYR A 90 -13.52 0.44 -1.04
CA TYR A 90 -14.18 0.79 0.21
C TYR A 90 -14.43 -0.46 1.03
N HIS A 91 -14.58 -0.24 2.34
CA HIS A 91 -15.11 -1.19 3.29
C HIS A 91 -16.41 -1.85 2.80
N THR A 92 -16.49 -3.18 2.88
CA THR A 92 -17.63 -3.96 2.35
C THR A 92 -18.93 -3.65 3.09
N GLN A 93 -18.84 -3.34 4.39
CA GLN A 93 -19.96 -2.91 5.22
C GLN A 93 -20.52 -1.52 4.84
N SER A 94 -19.86 -0.79 3.95
CA SER A 94 -20.34 0.53 3.46
C SER A 94 -21.19 0.41 2.19
N ARG A 95 -21.57 -0.80 1.79
CA ARG A 95 -22.52 -1.08 0.71
C ARG A 95 -23.91 -1.31 1.29
#